data_AF-A0A1S2MF41-F1
#
_entry.id   AF-A0A1S2MF41-F1
#
_cell.length_a   1.000
_cell.length_b   1.000
_cell.length_c   1.000
_cell.angle_alpha   90.00
_cell.angle_beta   90.00
_cell.angle_gamma   90.00
#
_symmetry.space_group_name_H-M   'P 1'
#
loop_
_entity.id
_entity.type
_entity.pdbx_description
1 polymer ?
#
loop_
_entity_poly.entity_id
_entity_poly.type
_entity_poly.pdbx_seq_one_letter_code
_entity_poly.pdbx_strand_id
1 'polypeptide(L)'
;MLIYKIRYIYLLFTILFITAAAAFSYWLYKSDSEIDLISFTISLVSLTISLMAFFIALNTFTSIDSVNKITKMEGNILENEHYVISLGSLMKQYHARSLKETEDKIFESLEIKFKKESKTSIEFTENLIHFIDIIIFFPALFNAKDINKAEYENQMKAILKLINKKKNDLIAINTGNRIQISETVKLIEGVIAYQNFISNNKLDGDTVLLEVRGPLLRNGVTRTVYFNYLGLLYNKKAMAIIRNILNLENKDLLEIENLIYIQKHIHQITGNDRVLAMMFLNDSREAFKLALSHCKEDTMWLGFIKYNDARSCFFHSLFSETNMDTNWLDIFNEAVNARSKLNILIREVLKSKTDTSHLQNSFLYQEELAQLVRLNLLLSQKIIDENNNNVLIYKGTDITKNPSILNNFKRNDQYPILKKYHDHILTAIRKQ
;
A
#
# COMPACT_ATOMS: atom_id res chain seq x y z
N MET A 1 -5.78 -16.99 -29.78
CA MET A 1 -5.64 -17.13 -31.25
C MET A 1 -5.45 -18.57 -31.72
N LEU A 2 -4.61 -19.39 -31.05
CA LEU A 2 -4.38 -20.81 -31.40
C LEU A 2 -5.67 -21.69 -31.35
N ILE A 3 -6.53 -21.44 -30.35
CA ILE A 3 -7.76 -22.22 -30.10
C ILE A 3 -8.79 -22.08 -31.23
N TYR A 4 -8.94 -20.88 -31.80
CA TYR A 4 -9.84 -20.64 -32.93
C TYR A 4 -9.36 -21.31 -34.22
N LYS A 5 -8.04 -21.37 -34.44
CA LYS A 5 -7.45 -22.09 -35.59
C LYS A 5 -7.69 -23.60 -35.49
N ILE A 6 -7.54 -24.20 -34.30
CA ILE A 6 -7.79 -25.62 -34.08
C ILE A 6 -9.28 -25.96 -34.31
N ARG A 7 -10.21 -25.12 -33.84
CA ARG A 7 -11.65 -25.31 -34.08
C ARG A 7 -12.02 -25.30 -35.57
N TYR A 8 -11.43 -24.40 -36.35
CA TYR A 8 -11.65 -24.34 -37.80
C TYR A 8 -11.10 -25.58 -38.51
N ILE A 9 -9.93 -26.09 -38.10
CA ILE A 9 -9.32 -27.29 -38.69
C ILE A 9 -10.20 -28.52 -38.45
N TYR A 10 -10.71 -28.71 -37.23
CA TYR A 10 -11.60 -29.83 -36.93
C TYR A 10 -12.95 -29.75 -37.65
N LEU A 11 -13.56 -28.56 -37.69
CA LEU A 11 -14.83 -28.36 -38.39
C LEU A 11 -14.69 -28.63 -39.90
N LEU A 12 -13.57 -28.20 -40.49
CA LEU A 12 -13.21 -28.50 -41.87
C LEU A 12 -13.01 -30.01 -42.09
N PHE A 13 -12.32 -30.70 -41.18
CA PHE A 13 -12.12 -32.16 -41.25
C PHE A 13 -13.44 -32.94 -41.15
N THR A 14 -14.37 -32.46 -40.32
CA THR A 14 -15.69 -33.09 -40.13
C THR A 14 -16.55 -32.96 -41.38
N ILE A 15 -16.59 -31.77 -41.99
CA ILE A 15 -17.27 -31.54 -43.27
C ILE A 15 -16.66 -32.43 -44.35
N LEU A 16 -15.33 -32.50 -44.44
CA LEU A 16 -14.62 -33.27 -45.45
C LEU A 16 -14.92 -34.77 -45.32
N PHE A 17 -14.99 -35.27 -44.08
CA PHE A 17 -15.37 -36.66 -43.80
C PHE A 17 -16.82 -36.97 -44.16
N ILE A 18 -17.76 -36.08 -43.85
CA ILE A 18 -19.18 -36.24 -44.24
C ILE A 18 -19.32 -36.25 -45.76
N THR A 19 -18.63 -35.35 -46.47
CA THR A 19 -18.66 -35.32 -47.94
C THR A 19 -18.04 -36.55 -48.57
N ALA A 20 -16.93 -37.06 -48.02
CA ALA A 20 -16.29 -38.28 -48.49
C ALA A 20 -17.19 -39.51 -48.25
N ALA A 21 -17.82 -39.58 -47.10
CA ALA A 21 -18.79 -40.62 -46.77
C ALA A 21 -20.00 -40.61 -47.71
N ALA A 22 -20.59 -39.44 -47.97
CA ALA A 22 -21.72 -39.31 -48.90
C ALA A 22 -21.34 -39.70 -50.33
N ALA A 23 -20.15 -39.31 -50.79
CA ALA A 23 -19.63 -39.70 -52.10
C ALA A 23 -19.40 -41.22 -52.20
N PHE A 24 -18.89 -41.84 -51.13
CA PHE A 24 -18.67 -43.28 -51.06
C PHE A 24 -19.99 -44.07 -51.01
N SER A 25 -20.99 -43.58 -50.26
CA SER A 25 -22.35 -44.15 -50.26
C SER A 25 -22.99 -44.11 -51.65
N TYR A 26 -22.85 -42.98 -52.36
CA TYR A 26 -23.40 -42.83 -53.71
C TYR A 26 -22.69 -43.75 -54.72
N TRP A 27 -21.38 -43.90 -54.59
CA TRP A 27 -20.60 -44.83 -55.42
C TRP A 27 -20.99 -46.29 -55.18
N LEU A 28 -21.15 -46.70 -53.92
CA LEU A 28 -21.61 -48.04 -53.54
C LEU A 28 -23.02 -48.33 -54.07
N TYR A 29 -23.94 -47.37 -53.97
CA TYR A 29 -25.30 -47.50 -54.51
C TYR A 29 -25.30 -47.73 -56.04
N LYS A 30 -24.36 -47.12 -56.77
CA LYS A 30 -24.24 -47.25 -58.22
C LYS A 30 -23.55 -48.55 -58.66
N SER A 31 -22.83 -49.24 -57.76
CA SER A 31 -21.94 -50.34 -58.11
C SER A 31 -22.59 -51.74 -58.11
N ASP A 32 -23.91 -51.85 -57.93
CA ASP A 32 -24.69 -53.12 -57.94
C ASP A 32 -24.09 -54.24 -57.07
N SER A 33 -23.38 -53.86 -56.01
CA SER A 33 -22.82 -54.79 -55.03
C SER A 33 -23.87 -55.17 -53.98
N GLU A 34 -24.02 -56.47 -53.67
CA GLU A 34 -24.87 -57.04 -52.60
C GLU A 34 -24.42 -56.62 -51.18
N ILE A 35 -24.24 -55.33 -50.95
CA ILE A 35 -23.80 -54.77 -49.68
C ILE A 35 -25.04 -54.33 -48.92
N ASP A 36 -25.17 -54.80 -47.69
CA ASP A 36 -26.23 -54.40 -46.77
C ASP A 36 -26.14 -52.90 -46.45
N LEU A 37 -26.79 -52.11 -47.30
CA LEU A 37 -26.90 -50.66 -47.25
C LEU A 37 -27.43 -50.18 -45.90
N ILE A 38 -28.26 -50.97 -45.21
CA ILE A 38 -28.81 -50.63 -43.90
C ILE A 38 -27.69 -50.68 -42.86
N SER A 39 -26.91 -51.77 -42.82
CA SER A 39 -25.76 -51.91 -41.91
C SER A 39 -24.68 -50.84 -42.14
N PHE A 40 -24.41 -50.51 -43.41
CA PHE A 40 -23.48 -49.43 -43.77
C PHE A 40 -23.98 -48.06 -43.30
N THR A 41 -25.27 -47.75 -43.53
CA THR A 41 -25.89 -46.48 -43.12
C THR A 41 -25.91 -46.35 -41.59
N ILE A 42 -26.26 -47.42 -40.88
CA ILE A 42 -26.24 -47.46 -39.41
C ILE A 42 -24.83 -47.21 -38.87
N SER A 43 -23.81 -47.82 -39.46
CA SER A 43 -22.41 -47.63 -39.08
C SER A 43 -21.96 -46.18 -39.28
N LEU A 44 -22.36 -45.55 -40.39
CA LEU A 44 -22.04 -44.16 -40.70
C LEU A 44 -22.70 -43.18 -39.72
N VAL A 45 -23.98 -43.39 -39.41
CA VAL A 45 -24.75 -42.58 -38.45
C VAL A 45 -24.17 -42.74 -37.04
N SER A 46 -23.81 -43.95 -36.64
CA SER A 46 -23.17 -44.22 -35.34
C SER A 46 -21.82 -43.51 -35.21
N LEU A 47 -21.01 -43.52 -36.27
CA LEU A 47 -19.74 -42.80 -36.31
C LEU A 47 -19.93 -41.28 -36.20
N THR A 48 -20.92 -40.72 -36.89
CA THR A 48 -21.21 -39.27 -36.83
C THR A 48 -21.70 -38.84 -35.45
N ILE A 49 -22.57 -39.64 -34.80
CA ILE A 49 -22.99 -39.42 -33.42
C ILE A 49 -21.79 -39.46 -32.47
N SER A 50 -20.89 -40.44 -32.64
CA SER A 50 -19.68 -40.59 -31.82
C SER A 50 -18.71 -39.41 -31.99
N LEU A 51 -18.52 -38.91 -33.21
CA LEU A 51 -17.73 -37.71 -33.51
C LEU A 51 -18.35 -36.45 -32.89
N MET A 52 -19.67 -36.30 -32.95
CA MET A 52 -20.39 -35.18 -32.34
C MET A 52 -20.24 -35.20 -30.81
N ALA A 53 -20.40 -36.38 -30.19
CA ALA A 53 -20.19 -36.58 -28.77
C ALA A 53 -18.74 -36.26 -28.36
N PHE A 54 -17.75 -36.72 -29.13
CA PHE A 54 -16.34 -36.40 -28.92
C PHE A 54 -16.08 -34.89 -29.02
N PHE A 55 -16.70 -34.19 -29.97
CA PHE A 55 -16.57 -32.74 -30.11
C PHE A 55 -17.16 -31.98 -28.91
N ILE A 56 -18.33 -32.39 -28.43
CA ILE A 56 -18.94 -31.82 -27.22
C ILE A 56 -18.03 -32.08 -26.01
N ALA A 57 -17.50 -33.29 -25.87
CA ALA A 57 -16.57 -33.64 -24.79
C ALA A 57 -15.27 -32.81 -24.86
N LEU A 58 -14.70 -32.61 -26.05
CA LEU A 58 -13.48 -31.83 -26.25
C LEU A 58 -13.69 -30.34 -25.99
N ASN A 59 -14.84 -29.79 -26.38
CA ASN A 59 -15.23 -28.43 -26.01
C ASN A 59 -15.45 -28.29 -24.51
N THR A 60 -16.09 -29.28 -23.88
CA THR A 60 -16.32 -29.28 -22.43
C THR A 60 -15.00 -29.38 -21.67
N PHE A 61 -14.12 -30.28 -22.08
CA PHE A 61 -12.79 -30.48 -21.50
C PHE A 61 -11.90 -29.23 -21.67
N THR A 62 -11.85 -28.65 -22.86
CA THR A 62 -11.07 -27.41 -23.10
C THR A 62 -11.67 -26.20 -22.40
N SER A 63 -12.99 -26.13 -22.27
CA SER A 63 -13.66 -25.10 -21.46
C SER A 63 -13.29 -25.26 -19.99
N ILE A 64 -13.35 -26.47 -19.43
CA ILE A 64 -12.97 -26.75 -18.05
C ILE A 64 -11.48 -26.49 -17.81
N ASP A 65 -10.58 -26.91 -18.71
CA ASP A 65 -9.13 -26.70 -18.55
C ASP A 65 -8.73 -25.23 -18.73
N SER A 66 -9.37 -24.50 -19.65
CA SER A 66 -9.15 -23.06 -19.81
C SER A 66 -9.68 -22.27 -18.62
N VAL A 67 -10.86 -22.60 -18.10
CA VAL A 67 -11.38 -22.04 -16.85
C VAL A 67 -10.42 -22.39 -15.72
N ASN A 68 -10.00 -23.64 -15.54
CA ASN A 68 -9.04 -24.06 -14.51
C ASN A 68 -7.69 -23.35 -14.60
N LYS A 69 -7.13 -23.10 -15.79
CA LYS A 69 -5.90 -22.30 -15.94
C LYS A 69 -6.11 -20.81 -15.64
N ILE A 70 -7.32 -20.29 -15.84
CA ILE A 70 -7.67 -18.89 -15.53
C ILE A 70 -8.09 -18.73 -14.05
N THR A 71 -8.58 -19.79 -13.41
CA THR A 71 -9.13 -19.78 -12.04
C THR A 71 -8.19 -20.35 -10.98
N LYS A 72 -7.18 -21.17 -11.32
CA LYS A 72 -6.23 -21.70 -10.33
C LYS A 72 -5.41 -20.57 -9.72
N MET A 73 -5.83 -20.15 -8.53
CA MET A 73 -5.14 -19.18 -7.66
C MET A 73 -4.85 -19.78 -6.28
N GLU A 74 -4.83 -21.12 -6.16
CA GLU A 74 -4.37 -21.82 -4.95
C GLU A 74 -2.91 -21.45 -4.68
N GLY A 75 -2.61 -20.96 -3.47
CA GLY A 75 -1.28 -20.50 -3.09
C GLY A 75 -0.90 -19.11 -3.63
N ASN A 76 -1.88 -18.27 -3.99
CA ASN A 76 -1.60 -16.91 -4.45
C ASN A 76 -1.00 -16.03 -3.33
N ILE A 77 -0.33 -14.96 -3.75
CA ILE A 77 0.41 -14.07 -2.86
C ILE A 77 -0.48 -13.25 -1.89
N LEU A 78 -1.77 -13.05 -2.20
CA LEU A 78 -2.75 -12.43 -1.27
C LEU A 78 -3.11 -13.34 -0.11
N GLU A 79 -2.84 -14.64 -0.22
CA GLU A 79 -3.12 -15.64 0.80
C GLU A 79 -1.90 -16.03 1.64
N ASN A 80 -0.71 -15.55 1.26
CA ASN A 80 0.52 -15.86 1.97
C ASN A 80 0.68 -15.00 3.24
N GLU A 81 0.42 -15.60 4.41
CA GLU A 81 0.56 -14.96 5.73
C GLU A 81 2.02 -14.64 6.14
N HIS A 82 2.99 -15.19 5.41
CA HIS A 82 4.42 -14.99 5.60
C HIS A 82 5.04 -14.07 4.53
N TYR A 83 4.22 -13.45 3.69
CA TYR A 83 4.70 -12.49 2.71
C TYR A 83 5.33 -11.27 3.40
N VAL A 84 6.53 -10.89 2.93
CA VAL A 84 7.30 -9.73 3.42
C VAL A 84 7.83 -8.92 2.24
N ILE A 85 7.97 -7.61 2.43
CA ILE A 85 8.46 -6.74 1.37
C ILE A 85 9.96 -6.97 1.13
N SER A 86 10.34 -7.09 -0.14
CA SER A 86 11.76 -7.12 -0.53
C SER A 86 12.33 -5.69 -0.65
N LEU A 87 12.66 -5.07 0.48
CA LEU A 87 13.30 -3.74 0.55
C LEU A 87 14.48 -3.62 -0.41
N GLY A 88 15.35 -4.64 -0.44
CA GLY A 88 16.54 -4.66 -1.27
C GLY A 88 16.24 -4.56 -2.77
N SER A 89 15.22 -5.29 -3.22
CA SER A 89 14.78 -5.30 -4.62
C SER A 89 14.18 -3.95 -5.01
N LEU A 90 13.26 -3.44 -4.20
CA LEU A 90 12.56 -2.18 -4.47
C LEU A 90 13.50 -0.97 -4.50
N MET A 91 14.44 -0.88 -3.55
CA MET A 91 15.42 0.20 -3.51
C MET A 91 16.36 0.18 -4.72
N LYS A 92 16.66 -1.00 -5.28
CA LYS A 92 17.45 -1.14 -6.51
C LYS A 92 16.64 -0.78 -7.75
N GLN A 93 15.40 -1.28 -7.84
CA GLN A 93 14.50 -1.07 -8.96
C GLN A 93 14.18 0.42 -9.17
N TYR A 94 13.84 1.13 -8.08
CA TYR A 94 13.47 2.55 -8.12
C TYR A 94 14.61 3.48 -7.73
N HIS A 95 15.86 3.03 -7.89
CA HIS A 95 17.00 3.90 -7.69
C HIS A 95 17.04 4.97 -8.79
N ALA A 96 16.84 6.23 -8.39
CA ALA A 96 16.84 7.41 -9.24
C ALA A 96 17.37 8.61 -8.46
N ARG A 97 18.06 9.55 -9.14
CA ARG A 97 18.68 10.71 -8.46
C ARG A 97 17.66 11.83 -8.20
N SER A 98 16.71 12.01 -9.11
CA SER A 98 15.72 13.08 -9.04
C SER A 98 14.33 12.58 -8.65
N LEU A 99 13.53 13.50 -8.10
CA LEU A 99 12.10 13.26 -7.85
C LEU A 99 11.39 12.81 -9.13
N LYS A 100 11.58 13.54 -10.24
CA LYS A 100 10.89 13.28 -11.51
C LYS A 100 11.24 11.91 -12.09
N GLU A 101 12.52 11.54 -12.09
CA GLU A 101 12.95 10.22 -12.54
C GLU A 101 12.38 9.09 -11.64
N THR A 102 12.25 9.33 -10.34
CA THR A 102 11.64 8.36 -9.41
C THR A 102 10.14 8.21 -9.68
N GLU A 103 9.45 9.34 -9.86
CA GLU A 103 8.02 9.41 -10.20
C GLU A 103 7.74 8.68 -11.51
N ASP A 104 8.47 9.02 -12.58
CA ASP A 104 8.29 8.43 -13.91
C ASP A 104 8.52 6.91 -13.87
N LYS A 105 9.57 6.43 -13.18
CA LYS A 105 9.83 4.99 -13.02
C LYS A 105 8.70 4.27 -12.27
N ILE A 106 8.15 4.86 -11.21
CA ILE A 106 7.06 4.27 -10.43
C ILE A 106 5.79 4.19 -11.28
N PHE A 107 5.39 5.29 -11.91
CA PHE A 107 4.17 5.33 -12.70
C PHE A 107 4.26 4.50 -13.99
N GLU A 108 5.39 4.51 -14.69
CA GLU A 108 5.62 3.66 -15.86
C GLU A 108 5.54 2.18 -15.48
N SER A 109 6.17 1.79 -14.36
CA SER A 109 6.13 0.42 -13.82
C SER A 109 4.69 -0.02 -13.54
N LEU A 110 3.90 0.83 -12.86
CA LEU A 110 2.49 0.55 -12.59
C LEU A 110 1.65 0.48 -13.88
N GLU A 111 1.85 1.39 -14.83
CA GLU A 111 1.10 1.39 -16.09
C GLU A 111 1.40 0.11 -16.88
N ILE A 112 2.66 -0.27 -17.03
CA ILE A 112 3.06 -1.50 -17.73
C ILE A 112 2.42 -2.71 -17.06
N LYS A 113 2.50 -2.79 -15.73
CA LYS A 113 1.94 -3.90 -14.95
C LYS A 113 0.45 -4.08 -15.17
N PHE A 114 -0.35 -3.03 -14.96
CA PHE A 114 -1.80 -3.16 -15.10
C PHE A 114 -2.30 -3.19 -16.54
N LYS A 115 -1.57 -2.59 -17.49
CA LYS A 115 -1.99 -2.53 -18.90
C LYS A 115 -1.56 -3.77 -19.69
N LYS A 116 -0.32 -4.23 -19.50
CA LYS A 116 0.32 -5.28 -20.32
C LYS A 116 0.49 -6.61 -19.56
N GLU A 117 0.78 -6.56 -18.27
CA GLU A 117 1.12 -7.73 -17.43
C GLU A 117 -0.02 -8.16 -16.51
N SER A 118 -1.27 -7.83 -16.84
CA SER A 118 -2.47 -8.29 -16.10
C SER A 118 -3.46 -8.91 -17.06
N LYS A 119 -3.10 -10.08 -17.61
CA LYS A 119 -3.93 -10.88 -18.52
C LYS A 119 -4.69 -11.95 -17.76
N THR A 120 -4.12 -12.46 -16.68
CA THR A 120 -4.77 -13.45 -15.80
C THR A 120 -5.09 -12.86 -14.42
N SER A 121 -5.97 -13.53 -13.67
CA SER A 121 -6.30 -13.14 -12.30
C SER A 121 -5.08 -13.20 -11.38
N ILE A 122 -4.18 -14.18 -11.57
CA ILE A 122 -2.94 -14.33 -10.79
C ILE A 122 -2.03 -13.13 -11.02
N GLU A 123 -1.73 -12.83 -12.28
CA GLU A 123 -0.85 -11.72 -12.65
C GLU A 123 -1.42 -10.37 -12.16
N PHE A 124 -2.74 -10.19 -12.25
CA PHE A 124 -3.40 -8.99 -11.72
C PHE A 124 -3.23 -8.88 -10.20
N THR A 125 -3.43 -9.98 -9.48
CA THR A 125 -3.22 -10.06 -8.04
C THR A 125 -1.77 -9.77 -7.63
N GLU A 126 -0.79 -10.33 -8.34
CA GLU A 126 0.62 -10.02 -8.11
C GLU A 126 0.92 -8.53 -8.31
N ASN A 127 0.34 -7.91 -9.34
CA ASN A 127 0.50 -6.48 -9.59
C ASN A 127 -0.22 -5.61 -8.55
N LEU A 128 -1.34 -6.06 -7.98
CA LEU A 128 -1.98 -5.39 -6.83
C LEU A 128 -1.08 -5.43 -5.59
N ILE A 129 -0.45 -6.58 -5.30
CA ILE A 129 0.53 -6.66 -4.20
C ILE A 129 1.74 -5.77 -4.47
N HIS A 130 2.28 -5.78 -5.69
CA HIS A 130 3.37 -4.88 -6.07
C HIS A 130 3.00 -3.40 -5.86
N PHE A 131 1.75 -3.00 -6.14
CA PHE A 131 1.26 -1.67 -5.80
C PHE A 131 1.35 -1.43 -4.29
N ILE A 132 0.80 -2.33 -3.49
CA ILE A 132 0.82 -2.25 -2.02
C ILE A 132 2.26 -2.11 -1.49
N ASP A 133 3.22 -2.84 -2.06
CA ASP A 133 4.63 -2.76 -1.63
C ASP A 133 5.23 -1.38 -1.87
N ILE A 134 4.97 -0.78 -3.04
CA ILE A 134 5.51 0.54 -3.38
C ILE A 134 4.70 1.68 -2.78
N ILE A 135 3.58 1.40 -2.09
CA ILE A 135 2.69 2.43 -1.56
C ILE A 135 3.40 3.35 -0.55
N ILE A 136 4.43 2.81 0.10
CA ILE A 136 5.27 3.49 1.08
C ILE A 136 6.20 4.54 0.45
N PHE A 137 6.44 4.47 -0.86
CA PHE A 137 7.23 5.46 -1.58
C PHE A 137 6.41 6.69 -1.97
N PHE A 138 5.08 6.59 -2.09
CA PHE A 138 4.25 7.75 -2.46
C PHE A 138 4.41 8.96 -1.52
N PRO A 139 4.50 8.80 -0.18
CA PRO A 139 4.86 9.90 0.71
C PRO A 139 6.17 10.62 0.36
N ALA A 140 7.15 9.92 -0.23
CA ALA A 140 8.39 10.52 -0.70
C ALA A 140 8.22 11.34 -1.99
N LEU A 141 7.18 11.03 -2.77
CA LEU A 141 6.84 11.76 -3.98
C LEU A 141 6.02 13.00 -3.62
N PHE A 142 4.86 12.84 -3.00
CA PHE A 142 3.90 13.94 -2.83
C PHE A 142 4.27 14.99 -1.77
N ASN A 143 5.15 14.67 -0.81
CA ASN A 143 5.64 15.64 0.17
C ASN A 143 6.89 16.40 -0.28
N ALA A 144 7.41 16.12 -1.48
CA ALA A 144 8.56 16.84 -2.01
C ALA A 144 8.16 18.28 -2.41
N LYS A 145 9.05 19.24 -2.16
CA LYS A 145 8.81 20.68 -2.40
C LYS A 145 8.45 21.00 -3.86
N ASP A 146 9.07 20.30 -4.80
CA ASP A 146 8.99 20.61 -6.24
C ASP A 146 7.96 19.73 -6.99
N ILE A 147 7.06 19.03 -6.28
CA ILE A 147 6.08 18.18 -6.96
C ILE A 147 4.96 18.98 -7.63
N ASN A 148 4.65 18.61 -8.88
CA ASN A 148 3.41 19.00 -9.54
C ASN A 148 2.25 18.14 -9.03
N LYS A 149 1.58 18.58 -7.96
CA LYS A 149 0.47 17.83 -7.33
C LYS A 149 -0.65 17.47 -8.32
N ALA A 150 -0.99 18.36 -9.24
CA ALA A 150 -2.05 18.11 -10.21
C ALA A 150 -1.69 17.01 -11.20
N GLU A 151 -0.44 16.97 -11.67
CA GLU A 151 0.06 15.91 -12.56
C GLU A 151 0.08 14.56 -11.84
N TYR A 152 0.61 14.52 -10.62
CA TYR A 152 0.60 13.33 -9.77
C TYR A 152 -0.82 12.78 -9.55
N GLU A 153 -1.77 13.65 -9.17
CA GLU A 153 -3.18 13.25 -8.98
C GLU A 153 -3.80 12.70 -10.27
N ASN A 154 -3.48 13.29 -11.43
CA ASN A 154 -3.98 12.83 -12.72
C ASN A 154 -3.38 11.46 -13.11
N GLN A 155 -2.09 11.26 -12.92
CA GLN A 155 -1.42 9.98 -13.15
C GLN A 155 -1.99 8.89 -12.24
N MET A 156 -2.18 9.19 -10.95
CA MET A 156 -2.77 8.26 -10.00
C MET A 156 -4.22 7.89 -10.35
N LYS A 157 -5.04 8.87 -10.73
CA LYS A 157 -6.40 8.62 -11.23
C LYS A 157 -6.40 7.73 -12.48
N ALA A 158 -5.45 7.92 -13.39
CA ALA A 158 -5.31 7.08 -14.58
C ALA A 158 -4.98 5.62 -14.21
N ILE A 159 -4.04 5.39 -13.28
CA ILE A 159 -3.72 4.05 -12.78
C ILE A 159 -4.94 3.41 -12.09
N LEU A 160 -5.63 4.13 -11.20
CA LEU A 160 -6.84 3.63 -10.54
C LEU A 160 -7.95 3.25 -11.53
N LYS A 161 -8.11 4.02 -12.62
CA LYS A 161 -9.05 3.70 -13.70
C LYS A 161 -8.65 2.41 -14.43
N LEU A 162 -7.36 2.20 -14.66
CA LEU A 162 -6.85 0.96 -15.25
C LEU A 162 -7.10 -0.25 -14.33
N ILE A 163 -6.79 -0.10 -13.04
CA ILE A 163 -7.02 -1.14 -12.03
C ILE A 163 -8.51 -1.51 -11.98
N ASN A 164 -9.41 -0.54 -11.91
CA ASN A 164 -10.85 -0.79 -11.86
C ASN A 164 -11.38 -1.44 -13.12
N LYS A 165 -10.90 -1.02 -14.31
CA LYS A 165 -11.26 -1.67 -15.58
C LYS A 165 -10.86 -3.14 -15.56
N LYS A 166 -9.59 -3.43 -15.22
CA LYS A 166 -9.06 -4.79 -15.15
C LYS A 166 -9.74 -5.65 -14.09
N LYS A 167 -10.03 -5.07 -12.94
CA LYS A 167 -10.83 -5.69 -11.88
C LYS A 167 -12.15 -6.18 -12.45
N ASN A 168 -12.90 -5.33 -13.13
CA ASN A 168 -14.21 -5.68 -13.69
C ASN A 168 -14.11 -6.76 -14.78
N ASP A 169 -13.10 -6.67 -15.65
CA ASP A 169 -12.85 -7.66 -16.70
C ASP A 169 -12.56 -9.07 -16.13
N LEU A 170 -11.80 -9.16 -15.03
CA LEU A 170 -11.33 -10.42 -14.44
C LEU A 170 -12.29 -10.99 -13.39
N ILE A 171 -12.98 -10.15 -12.63
CA ILE A 171 -14.00 -10.54 -11.65
C ILE A 171 -15.18 -11.27 -12.31
N ALA A 172 -15.52 -10.90 -13.56
CA ALA A 172 -16.55 -11.59 -14.33
C ALA A 172 -16.20 -13.07 -14.60
N ILE A 173 -14.93 -13.46 -14.45
CA ILE A 173 -14.40 -14.77 -14.84
C ILE A 173 -14.00 -15.63 -13.62
N ASN A 174 -13.60 -15.00 -12.49
CA ASN A 174 -13.16 -15.71 -11.29
C ASN A 174 -14.03 -15.37 -10.05
N THR A 175 -14.91 -16.29 -9.67
CA THR A 175 -15.85 -16.12 -8.54
C THR A 175 -15.22 -16.34 -7.16
N GLY A 176 -14.17 -17.17 -7.03
CA GLY A 176 -13.58 -17.57 -5.74
C GLY A 176 -12.83 -16.44 -5.04
N ASN A 177 -11.99 -15.71 -5.78
CA ASN A 177 -11.10 -14.67 -5.22
C ASN A 177 -11.57 -13.24 -5.50
N ARG A 178 -12.77 -13.09 -6.08
CA ARG A 178 -13.41 -11.82 -6.39
C ARG A 178 -13.40 -10.85 -5.21
N ILE A 179 -13.72 -11.38 -4.03
CA ILE A 179 -13.85 -10.58 -2.81
C ILE A 179 -12.48 -10.05 -2.39
N GLN A 180 -11.45 -10.90 -2.32
CA GLN A 180 -10.09 -10.49 -1.96
C GLN A 180 -9.56 -9.41 -2.92
N ILE A 181 -9.70 -9.62 -4.23
CA ILE A 181 -9.30 -8.64 -5.24
C ILE A 181 -10.05 -7.32 -5.03
N SER A 182 -11.37 -7.37 -4.83
CA SER A 182 -12.18 -6.18 -4.63
C SER A 182 -11.79 -5.41 -3.37
N GLU A 183 -11.52 -6.10 -2.26
CA GLU A 183 -11.09 -5.47 -1.01
C GLU A 183 -9.68 -4.90 -1.10
N THR A 184 -8.76 -5.55 -1.82
CA THR A 184 -7.42 -5.00 -2.08
C THR A 184 -7.49 -3.73 -2.94
N VAL A 185 -8.36 -3.69 -3.96
CA VAL A 185 -8.55 -2.46 -4.76
C VAL A 185 -9.12 -1.34 -3.89
N LYS A 186 -10.13 -1.62 -3.05
CA LYS A 186 -10.68 -0.63 -2.12
C LYS A 186 -9.61 -0.11 -1.13
N LEU A 187 -8.73 -0.99 -0.66
CA LEU A 187 -7.62 -0.59 0.19
C LEU A 187 -6.69 0.40 -0.53
N ILE A 188 -6.30 0.09 -1.77
CA ILE A 188 -5.46 0.99 -2.59
C ILE A 188 -6.17 2.34 -2.77
N GLU A 189 -7.45 2.34 -3.13
CA GLU A 189 -8.27 3.56 -3.28
C GLU A 189 -8.34 4.36 -1.97
N GLY A 190 -8.60 3.71 -0.84
CA GLY A 190 -8.68 4.35 0.48
C GLY A 190 -7.34 4.94 0.92
N VAL A 191 -6.22 4.26 0.64
CA VAL A 191 -4.88 4.79 0.93
C VAL A 191 -4.58 6.03 0.08
N ILE A 192 -4.86 5.98 -1.22
CA ILE A 192 -4.65 7.12 -2.13
C ILE A 192 -5.53 8.30 -1.75
N ALA A 193 -6.79 8.03 -1.40
CA ALA A 193 -7.72 9.04 -0.95
C ALA A 193 -7.20 9.71 0.33
N TYR A 194 -6.72 8.93 1.30
CA TYR A 194 -6.09 9.46 2.51
C TYR A 194 -4.85 10.32 2.21
N GLN A 195 -4.01 9.90 1.26
CA GLN A 195 -2.83 10.68 0.84
C GLN A 195 -3.24 12.01 0.18
N ASN A 196 -4.26 12.01 -0.67
CA ASN A 196 -4.82 13.22 -1.29
C ASN A 196 -5.55 14.11 -0.27
N PHE A 197 -6.14 13.51 0.76
CA PHE A 197 -6.73 14.22 1.88
C PHE A 197 -5.66 14.99 2.67
N ILE A 198 -4.51 14.35 2.97
CA ILE A 198 -3.37 15.03 3.61
C ILE A 198 -2.90 16.21 2.76
N SER A 199 -2.84 16.05 1.44
CA SER A 199 -2.32 17.09 0.55
C SER A 199 -3.23 18.32 0.41
N ASN A 200 -4.54 18.15 0.65
CA ASN A 200 -5.59 19.15 0.40
C ASN A 200 -6.25 19.74 1.66
N ASN A 201 -5.86 19.31 2.87
CA ASN A 201 -6.33 19.85 4.17
C ASN A 201 -7.86 19.92 4.38
N LYS A 202 -8.66 19.17 3.62
CA LYS A 202 -10.13 19.13 3.79
C LYS A 202 -10.52 18.04 4.77
N LEU A 203 -11.36 18.34 5.75
CA LEU A 203 -11.75 17.42 6.85
C LEU A 203 -12.81 16.35 6.48
N ASP A 204 -13.39 16.40 5.29
CA ASP A 204 -14.59 15.62 4.93
C ASP A 204 -14.35 14.37 4.05
N GLY A 205 -13.11 13.91 3.89
CA GLY A 205 -12.80 12.78 3.02
C GLY A 205 -12.44 11.50 3.79
N ASP A 206 -13.26 10.47 3.63
CA ASP A 206 -12.89 9.04 3.46
C ASP A 206 -13.54 8.05 4.43
N THR A 207 -14.73 7.59 4.03
CA THR A 207 -15.34 6.33 4.50
C THR A 207 -14.75 5.11 3.80
N VAL A 208 -14.10 5.28 2.64
CA VAL A 208 -13.65 4.15 1.79
C VAL A 208 -12.73 3.21 2.56
N LEU A 209 -11.83 3.73 3.41
CA LEU A 209 -10.96 2.90 4.23
C LEU A 209 -11.73 2.13 5.33
N LEU A 210 -12.80 2.72 5.89
CA LEU A 210 -13.69 2.06 6.85
C LEU A 210 -14.60 1.01 6.17
N GLU A 211 -14.80 1.11 4.86
CA GLU A 211 -15.56 0.15 4.05
C GLU A 211 -14.74 -1.08 3.64
N VAL A 212 -13.41 -1.05 3.83
CA VAL A 212 -12.53 -2.19 3.57
C VAL A 212 -12.72 -3.24 4.65
N ARG A 213 -13.11 -4.45 4.24
CA ARG A 213 -13.30 -5.59 5.14
C ARG A 213 -11.96 -6.28 5.41
N GLY A 214 -11.18 -5.68 6.32
CA GLY A 214 -9.84 -6.13 6.76
C GLY A 214 -9.65 -7.64 7.05
N PRO A 215 -10.60 -8.39 7.67
CA PRO A 215 -10.40 -9.82 7.95
C PRO A 215 -10.35 -10.73 6.72
N LEU A 216 -10.64 -10.23 5.51
CA LEU A 216 -10.68 -11.03 4.28
C LEU A 216 -9.33 -11.13 3.54
N LEU A 217 -8.35 -10.28 3.88
CA LEU A 217 -7.01 -10.29 3.29
C LEU A 217 -6.10 -11.12 4.19
N ARG A 218 -5.44 -12.18 3.70
CA ARG A 218 -4.57 -13.06 4.52
C ARG A 218 -3.10 -12.64 4.49
N ASN A 219 -2.70 -11.90 3.46
CA ASN A 219 -1.35 -11.35 3.31
C ASN A 219 -0.96 -10.38 4.44
N GLY A 220 0.20 -10.63 5.05
CA GLY A 220 0.71 -9.86 6.20
C GLY A 220 0.96 -8.38 5.87
N VAL A 221 1.54 -8.08 4.71
CA VAL A 221 1.81 -6.69 4.26
C VAL A 221 0.51 -5.94 4.04
N THR A 222 -0.47 -6.56 3.38
CA THR A 222 -1.76 -5.92 3.08
C THR A 222 -2.52 -5.56 4.36
N ARG A 223 -2.53 -6.48 5.36
CA ARG A 223 -3.08 -6.19 6.70
C ARG A 223 -2.31 -5.08 7.40
N THR A 224 -0.98 -5.09 7.31
CA THR A 224 -0.11 -4.04 7.86
C THR A 224 -0.47 -2.66 7.30
N VAL A 225 -0.63 -2.55 5.98
CA VAL A 225 -1.04 -1.30 5.32
C VAL A 225 -2.43 -0.87 5.79
N TYR A 226 -3.41 -1.77 5.77
CA TYR A 226 -4.78 -1.46 6.20
C TYR A 226 -4.81 -0.88 7.63
N PHE A 227 -4.23 -1.59 8.60
CA PHE A 227 -4.26 -1.16 9.99
C PHE A 227 -3.42 0.09 10.24
N ASN A 228 -2.29 0.26 9.54
CA ASN A 228 -1.50 1.49 9.67
C ASN A 228 -2.27 2.71 9.15
N TYR A 229 -2.92 2.62 7.98
CA TYR A 229 -3.70 3.73 7.46
C TYR A 229 -4.99 3.97 8.26
N LEU A 230 -5.58 2.92 8.83
CA LEU A 230 -6.72 3.06 9.74
C LEU A 230 -6.31 3.81 11.02
N GLY A 231 -5.16 3.46 11.59
CA GLY A 231 -4.60 4.18 12.75
C GLY A 231 -4.31 5.65 12.44
N LEU A 232 -3.79 5.93 11.25
CA LEU A 232 -3.54 7.28 10.74
C LEU A 232 -4.83 8.09 10.53
N LEU A 233 -5.92 7.46 10.07
CA LEU A 233 -7.23 8.08 9.94
C LEU A 233 -7.79 8.48 11.31
N TYR A 234 -7.77 7.57 12.28
CA TYR A 234 -8.25 7.86 13.64
C TYR A 234 -7.40 8.92 14.33
N ASN A 235 -6.06 8.86 14.19
CA ASN A 235 -5.18 9.91 14.70
C ASN A 235 -5.57 11.27 14.14
N LYS A 236 -5.81 11.36 12.82
CA LYS A 236 -6.21 12.62 12.18
C LYS A 236 -7.55 13.13 12.72
N LYS A 237 -8.55 12.26 12.92
CA LYS A 237 -9.84 12.62 13.53
C LYS A 237 -9.66 13.18 14.95
N ALA A 238 -8.81 12.57 15.77
CA ALA A 238 -8.46 13.12 17.08
C ALA A 238 -7.77 14.48 16.98
N MET A 239 -6.79 14.63 16.08
CA MET A 239 -6.08 15.89 15.87
C MET A 239 -7.01 17.00 15.37
N ALA A 240 -8.05 16.66 14.60
CA ALA A 240 -9.06 17.61 14.16
C ALA A 240 -9.86 18.20 15.33
N ILE A 241 -10.27 17.35 16.27
CA ILE A 241 -10.98 17.79 17.49
C ILE A 241 -10.09 18.74 18.30
N ILE A 242 -8.82 18.36 18.52
CA ILE A 242 -7.84 19.21 19.22
C ILE A 242 -7.68 20.56 18.51
N ARG A 243 -7.57 20.56 17.18
CA ARG A 243 -7.41 21.78 16.38
C ARG A 243 -8.61 22.71 16.50
N ASN A 244 -9.81 22.16 16.37
CA ASN A 244 -11.03 22.94 16.33
C ASN A 244 -11.30 23.61 17.69
N ILE A 245 -11.13 22.86 18.79
CA ILE A 245 -11.42 23.39 20.13
C ILE A 245 -10.36 24.39 20.57
N LEU A 246 -9.09 24.15 20.24
CA LEU A 246 -7.98 25.02 20.63
C LEU A 246 -7.68 26.12 19.60
N ASN A 247 -8.50 26.29 18.56
CA ASN A 247 -8.33 27.28 17.49
C ASN A 247 -6.93 27.23 16.83
N LEU A 248 -6.45 26.02 16.52
CA LEU A 248 -5.15 25.74 15.89
C LEU A 248 -5.28 25.37 14.41
N GLU A 249 -6.24 25.99 13.70
CA GLU A 249 -6.44 25.77 12.26
C GLU A 249 -5.15 26.09 11.49
N ASN A 250 -4.78 25.22 10.55
CA ASN A 250 -3.59 25.33 9.69
C ASN A 250 -2.23 25.42 10.41
N LYS A 251 -2.16 25.35 11.74
CA LYS A 251 -0.90 25.33 12.50
C LYS A 251 -0.29 23.93 12.54
N ASP A 252 1.02 23.82 12.71
CA ASP A 252 1.65 22.52 12.94
C ASP A 252 1.60 22.16 14.42
N LEU A 253 0.88 21.10 14.78
CA LEU A 253 0.70 20.68 16.18
C LEU A 253 1.99 20.18 16.83
N LEU A 254 3.00 19.81 16.05
CA LEU A 254 4.26 19.25 16.55
C LEU A 254 5.36 20.31 16.71
N GLU A 255 5.05 21.58 16.47
CA GLU A 255 5.94 22.71 16.78
C GLU A 255 5.95 23.01 18.27
N ILE A 256 7.12 23.40 18.80
CA ILE A 256 7.35 23.67 20.23
C ILE A 256 6.27 24.61 20.81
N GLU A 257 6.00 25.73 20.14
CA GLU A 257 5.05 26.74 20.62
C GLU A 257 3.61 26.18 20.71
N ASN A 258 3.19 25.44 19.69
CA ASN A 258 1.86 24.84 19.65
C ASN A 258 1.75 23.67 20.65
N LEU A 259 2.81 22.87 20.82
CA LEU A 259 2.86 21.82 21.85
C LEU A 259 2.75 22.39 23.26
N ILE A 260 3.41 23.52 23.52
CA ILE A 260 3.29 24.23 24.81
C ILE A 260 1.85 24.70 25.00
N TYR A 261 1.27 25.31 23.97
CA TYR A 261 -0.10 25.80 24.01
C TYR A 261 -1.11 24.67 24.26
N ILE A 262 -0.99 23.56 23.53
CA ILE A 262 -1.86 22.38 23.67
C ILE A 262 -1.78 21.82 25.09
N GLN A 263 -0.57 21.58 25.61
CA GLN A 263 -0.41 21.04 26.97
C GLN A 263 -1.03 21.94 28.05
N LYS A 264 -0.86 23.27 27.92
CA LYS A 264 -1.46 24.22 28.87
C LYS A 264 -2.98 24.27 28.79
N HIS A 265 -3.57 24.04 27.62
CA HIS A 265 -5.01 24.23 27.38
C HIS A 265 -5.77 22.93 27.12
N ILE A 266 -5.13 21.76 27.28
CA ILE A 266 -5.77 20.46 27.02
C ILE A 266 -7.02 20.25 27.88
N HIS A 267 -7.04 20.82 29.08
CA HIS A 267 -8.17 20.79 30.01
C HIS A 267 -9.42 21.52 29.49
N GLN A 268 -9.29 22.36 28.46
CA GLN A 268 -10.43 23.02 27.81
C GLN A 268 -11.25 22.03 26.96
N ILE A 269 -10.64 20.94 26.50
CA ILE A 269 -11.33 19.85 25.80
C ILE A 269 -12.07 19.03 26.85
N THR A 270 -13.38 19.23 26.94
CA THR A 270 -14.26 18.65 27.98
C THR A 270 -15.47 17.94 27.37
N GLY A 271 -16.24 17.24 28.22
CA GLY A 271 -17.50 16.62 27.83
C GLY A 271 -17.35 15.61 26.69
N ASN A 272 -18.26 15.69 25.70
CA ASN A 272 -18.32 14.77 24.57
C ASN A 272 -17.06 14.81 23.69
N ASP A 273 -16.47 16.00 23.51
CA ASP A 273 -15.28 16.15 22.66
C ASP A 273 -14.05 15.46 23.27
N ARG A 274 -13.91 15.51 24.60
CA ARG A 274 -12.86 14.76 25.32
C ARG A 274 -13.02 13.25 25.10
N VAL A 275 -14.25 12.74 25.24
CA VAL A 275 -14.56 11.33 25.03
C VAL A 275 -14.26 10.91 23.60
N LEU A 276 -14.68 11.70 22.60
CA LEU A 276 -14.42 11.41 21.19
C LEU A 276 -12.93 11.47 20.83
N ALA A 277 -12.19 12.47 21.34
CA ALA A 277 -10.75 12.57 21.12
C ALA A 277 -10.01 11.35 21.70
N MET A 278 -10.35 10.95 22.93
CA MET A 278 -9.77 9.77 23.57
C MET A 278 -10.13 8.48 22.83
N MET A 279 -11.39 8.31 22.41
CA MET A 279 -11.84 7.16 21.62
C MET A 279 -11.01 7.03 20.33
N PHE A 280 -10.88 8.10 19.55
CA PHE A 280 -10.09 8.08 18.32
C PHE A 280 -8.59 7.85 18.58
N LEU A 281 -8.02 8.37 19.67
CA LEU A 281 -6.62 8.10 20.02
C LEU A 281 -6.42 6.63 20.42
N ASN A 282 -7.37 6.04 21.16
CA ASN A 282 -7.34 4.62 21.51
C ASN A 282 -7.44 3.73 20.27
N ASP A 283 -8.45 3.98 19.42
CA ASP A 283 -8.64 3.23 18.17
C ASP A 283 -7.42 3.36 17.25
N SER A 284 -6.79 4.54 17.23
CA SER A 284 -5.55 4.78 16.50
C SER A 284 -4.42 3.88 16.97
N ARG A 285 -4.19 3.83 18.29
CA ARG A 285 -3.13 3.02 18.90
C ARG A 285 -3.38 1.53 18.75
N GLU A 286 -4.61 1.07 18.95
CA GLU A 286 -4.98 -0.33 18.72
C GLU A 286 -4.77 -0.75 17.27
N ALA A 287 -5.14 0.12 16.32
CA ALA A 287 -4.85 -0.13 14.90
C ALA A 287 -3.33 -0.22 14.65
N PHE A 288 -2.49 0.64 15.24
CA PHE A 288 -1.04 0.51 15.09
C PHE A 288 -0.47 -0.76 15.73
N LYS A 289 -0.99 -1.20 16.88
CA LYS A 289 -0.61 -2.49 17.48
C LYS A 289 -0.95 -3.67 16.57
N LEU A 290 -2.14 -3.65 15.95
CA LEU A 290 -2.54 -4.65 14.95
C LEU A 290 -1.65 -4.59 13.71
N ALA A 291 -1.28 -3.39 13.25
CA ALA A 291 -0.32 -3.26 12.15
C ALA A 291 1.04 -3.87 12.50
N LEU A 292 1.56 -3.62 13.71
CA LEU A 292 2.82 -4.19 14.19
C LEU A 292 2.77 -5.72 14.31
N SER A 293 1.64 -6.29 14.76
CA SER A 293 1.49 -7.75 14.88
C SER A 293 1.50 -8.46 13.52
N HIS A 294 1.04 -7.78 12.45
CA HIS A 294 1.10 -8.29 11.08
C HIS A 294 2.42 -7.98 10.37
N CYS A 295 3.09 -6.89 10.73
CA CYS A 295 4.37 -6.45 10.17
C CYS A 295 5.51 -7.44 10.44
N LYS A 296 5.46 -8.19 11.55
CA LYS A 296 6.49 -9.17 11.96
C LYS A 296 7.92 -8.61 11.81
N GLU A 297 8.76 -9.20 10.95
CA GLU A 297 10.16 -8.81 10.69
C GLU A 297 10.34 -7.76 9.58
N ASP A 298 9.25 -7.21 9.03
CA ASP A 298 9.34 -6.20 7.97
C ASP A 298 9.89 -4.87 8.51
N THR A 299 11.20 -4.69 8.30
CA THR A 299 11.93 -3.49 8.70
C THR A 299 11.49 -2.22 7.97
N MET A 300 10.86 -2.35 6.80
CA MET A 300 10.40 -1.22 6.02
C MET A 300 9.21 -0.54 6.70
N TRP A 301 8.19 -1.29 7.11
CA TRP A 301 6.99 -0.73 7.75
C TRP A 301 7.19 -0.37 9.22
N LEU A 302 8.06 -1.08 9.93
CA LEU A 302 8.28 -0.91 11.37
C LEU A 302 8.56 0.55 11.78
N GLY A 303 9.45 1.23 11.06
CA GLY A 303 9.81 2.62 11.35
C GLY A 303 8.69 3.64 11.10
N PHE A 304 7.73 3.32 10.25
CA PHE A 304 6.56 4.17 9.98
C PHE A 304 5.50 3.98 11.06
N ILE A 305 5.16 2.72 11.35
CA ILE A 305 4.11 2.37 12.30
C ILE A 305 4.50 2.83 13.70
N LYS A 306 5.73 2.52 14.15
CA LYS A 306 6.21 2.95 15.48
C LYS A 306 6.21 4.46 15.63
N TYR A 307 6.55 5.22 14.59
CA TYR A 307 6.51 6.67 14.65
C TYR A 307 5.06 7.21 14.73
N ASN A 308 4.13 6.59 14.01
CA ASN A 308 2.73 6.98 14.05
C ASN A 308 2.09 6.66 15.42
N ASP A 309 2.41 5.51 15.98
CA ASP A 309 2.00 5.13 17.34
C ASP A 309 2.63 6.07 18.38
N ALA A 310 3.92 6.37 18.29
CA ALA A 310 4.59 7.27 19.24
C ALA A 310 3.93 8.65 19.31
N ARG A 311 3.57 9.25 18.17
CA ARG A 311 2.83 10.52 18.12
C ARG A 311 1.44 10.40 18.74
N SER A 312 0.72 9.32 18.45
CA SER A 312 -0.62 9.08 18.99
C SER A 312 -0.57 8.84 20.50
N CYS A 313 0.45 8.12 20.98
CA CYS A 313 0.73 7.87 22.39
C CYS A 313 0.99 9.17 23.15
N PHE A 314 1.80 10.08 22.59
CA PHE A 314 2.02 11.39 23.20
C PHE A 314 0.72 12.19 23.35
N PHE A 315 -0.09 12.33 22.30
CA PHE A 315 -1.35 13.07 22.42
C PHE A 315 -2.34 12.37 23.35
N HIS A 316 -2.38 11.04 23.34
CA HIS A 316 -3.17 10.25 24.29
C HIS A 316 -2.76 10.54 25.74
N SER A 317 -1.46 10.58 26.03
CA SER A 317 -0.97 10.84 27.38
C SER A 317 -1.34 12.22 27.91
N LEU A 318 -1.67 13.19 27.05
CA LEU A 318 -2.17 14.51 27.48
C LEU A 318 -3.59 14.46 28.05
N PHE A 319 -4.37 13.44 27.71
CA PHE A 319 -5.74 13.26 28.23
C PHE A 319 -5.79 12.34 29.46
N SER A 320 -4.80 11.46 29.63
CA SER A 320 -4.71 10.53 30.75
C SER A 320 -4.43 11.26 32.07
N GLU A 321 -5.27 11.03 33.08
CA GLU A 321 -5.12 11.62 34.42
C GLU A 321 -4.07 10.88 35.27
N THR A 322 -3.67 9.67 34.87
CA THR A 322 -2.60 8.88 35.50
C THR A 322 -1.27 9.07 34.75
N ASN A 323 -0.28 9.66 35.43
CA ASN A 323 1.11 9.78 34.94
C ASN A 323 1.82 8.42 34.73
N MET A 324 1.18 7.28 35.04
CA MET A 324 1.79 5.96 35.05
C MET A 324 1.62 5.14 33.75
N ASP A 325 0.65 5.44 32.89
CA ASP A 325 0.20 4.46 31.88
C ASP A 325 0.73 4.64 30.45
N THR A 326 1.53 5.68 30.17
CA THR A 326 2.01 5.93 28.80
C THR A 326 3.44 6.44 28.76
N ASN A 327 4.39 5.51 28.68
CA ASN A 327 5.79 5.79 28.39
C ASN A 327 5.98 6.14 26.91
N TRP A 328 5.43 7.29 26.49
CA TRP A 328 5.51 7.77 25.13
C TRP A 328 6.96 7.99 24.68
N LEU A 329 7.86 8.34 25.61
CA LEU A 329 9.26 8.61 25.31
C LEU A 329 10.00 7.35 24.87
N ASP A 330 9.81 6.22 25.54
CA ASP A 330 10.41 4.95 25.14
C ASP A 330 9.87 4.48 23.78
N ILE A 331 8.56 4.59 23.56
CA ILE A 331 7.95 4.27 22.26
C ILE A 331 8.53 5.17 21.16
N PHE A 332 8.77 6.46 21.45
CA PHE A 332 9.39 7.38 20.50
C PHE A 332 10.86 7.05 20.22
N ASN A 333 11.62 6.66 21.26
CA ASN A 333 13.01 6.22 21.12
C ASN A 333 13.08 4.95 20.25
N GLU A 334 12.16 4.00 20.44
CA GLU A 334 12.05 2.83 19.58
C GLU A 334 11.72 3.19 18.12
N ALA A 335 10.87 4.19 17.90
CA ALA A 335 10.54 4.68 16.56
C ALA A 335 11.76 5.28 15.85
N VAL A 336 12.54 6.12 16.55
CA VAL A 336 13.79 6.68 16.02
C VAL A 336 14.79 5.57 15.70
N ASN A 337 14.96 4.60 16.60
CA ASN A 337 15.85 3.46 16.41
C ASN A 337 15.42 2.60 15.21
N ALA A 338 14.12 2.37 15.01
CA ALA A 338 13.61 1.62 13.87
C ALA A 338 13.90 2.32 12.54
N ARG A 339 13.72 3.65 12.47
CA ARG A 339 14.07 4.44 11.27
C ARG A 339 15.57 4.46 10.99
N SER A 340 16.40 4.59 12.04
CA SER A 340 17.85 4.52 11.90
C SER A 340 18.32 3.16 11.39
N LYS A 341 17.77 2.06 11.94
CA LYS A 341 18.02 0.69 11.45
C LYS A 341 17.65 0.54 9.97
N LEU A 342 16.49 1.06 9.55
CA LEU A 342 16.07 1.04 8.15
C LEU A 342 17.07 1.78 7.25
N ASN A 343 17.53 2.97 7.65
CA ASN A 343 18.52 3.74 6.89
C ASN A 343 19.89 3.04 6.80
N ILE A 344 20.31 2.32 7.85
CA ILE A 344 21.50 1.47 7.80
C ILE A 344 21.29 0.38 6.74
N LEU A 345 20.19 -0.37 6.79
CA LEU A 345 19.89 -1.44 5.82
C LEU A 345 19.82 -0.92 4.38
N ILE A 346 19.19 0.22 4.14
CA ILE A 346 19.12 0.85 2.82
C ILE A 346 20.53 1.20 2.31
N ARG A 347 21.38 1.75 3.18
CA ARG A 347 22.78 2.03 2.83
C ARG A 347 23.54 0.74 2.50
N GLU A 348 23.26 -0.33 3.22
CA GLU A 348 23.90 -1.63 2.97
C GLU A 348 23.49 -2.25 1.64
N VAL A 349 22.20 -2.20 1.29
CA VAL A 349 21.66 -2.69 0.02
C VAL A 349 22.28 -1.95 -1.18
N LEU A 350 22.53 -0.66 -1.01
CA LEU A 350 22.97 0.25 -2.07
C LEU A 350 24.49 0.49 -2.07
N LYS A 351 25.27 -0.31 -1.32
CA LYS A 351 26.75 -0.27 -1.08
C LYS A 351 27.67 0.04 -2.29
N SER A 352 27.15 0.12 -3.52
CA SER A 352 27.90 0.30 -4.77
C SER A 352 27.58 1.57 -5.58
N LYS A 353 26.71 2.47 -5.10
CA LYS A 353 26.35 3.70 -5.84
C LYS A 353 26.88 4.94 -5.14
N THR A 354 27.67 5.74 -5.86
CA THR A 354 28.37 6.94 -5.36
C THR A 354 27.45 8.08 -4.95
N ASP A 355 26.21 8.11 -5.45
CA ASP A 355 25.24 9.17 -5.18
C ASP A 355 24.00 8.66 -4.45
N THR A 356 23.48 9.46 -3.53
CA THR A 356 22.24 9.16 -2.82
C THR A 356 21.03 9.35 -3.74
N SER A 357 20.13 8.36 -3.75
CA SER A 357 18.87 8.45 -4.50
C SER A 357 17.86 9.38 -3.82
N HIS A 358 16.86 9.83 -4.58
CA HIS A 358 15.72 10.58 -4.03
C HIS A 358 15.03 9.84 -2.88
N LEU A 359 14.75 8.54 -3.07
CA LEU A 359 14.17 7.69 -2.03
C LEU A 359 15.06 7.59 -0.80
N GLN A 360 16.37 7.40 -0.95
CA GLN A 360 17.32 7.40 0.17
C GLN A 360 17.28 8.73 0.95
N ASN A 361 17.27 9.86 0.24
CA ASN A 361 17.16 11.17 0.87
C ASN A 361 15.83 11.34 1.63
N SER A 362 14.73 10.78 1.11
CA SER A 362 13.43 10.78 1.79
C SER A 362 13.43 9.92 3.08
N PHE A 363 14.06 8.75 3.09
CA PHE A 363 14.16 7.94 4.31
C PHE A 363 15.08 8.58 5.37
N LEU A 364 16.17 9.23 4.94
CA LEU A 364 17.00 10.05 5.82
C LEU A 364 16.21 11.24 6.40
N TYR A 365 15.41 11.90 5.57
CA TYR A 365 14.50 12.97 6.01
C TYR A 365 13.51 12.46 7.07
N GLN A 366 12.93 11.28 6.90
CA GLN A 366 11.98 10.72 7.87
C GLN A 366 12.64 10.40 9.21
N GLU A 367 13.85 9.85 9.21
CA GLU A 367 14.61 9.65 10.46
C GLU A 367 14.85 11.00 11.15
N GLU A 368 15.35 11.99 10.40
CA GLU A 368 15.65 13.32 10.93
C GLU A 368 14.38 13.98 11.52
N LEU A 369 13.27 13.95 10.78
CA LEU A 369 11.99 14.46 11.26
C LEU A 369 11.57 13.80 12.57
N ALA A 370 11.76 12.49 12.72
CA ALA A 370 11.45 11.81 13.98
C ALA A 370 12.34 12.30 15.13
N GLN A 371 13.63 12.50 14.89
CA GLN A 371 14.53 13.05 15.92
C GLN A 371 14.11 14.45 16.35
N LEU A 372 13.78 15.33 15.40
CA LEU A 372 13.39 16.71 15.70
C LEU A 372 12.03 16.80 16.38
N VAL A 373 11.04 16.00 15.96
CA VAL A 373 9.76 15.95 16.67
C VAL A 373 9.96 15.48 18.11
N ARG A 374 10.77 14.45 18.35
CA ARG A 374 11.08 14.01 19.72
C ARG A 374 11.70 15.14 20.55
N LEU A 375 12.61 15.90 19.97
CA LEU A 375 13.19 17.08 20.63
C LEU A 375 12.15 18.17 20.89
N ASN A 376 11.24 18.45 19.95
CA ASN A 376 10.16 19.41 20.15
C ASN A 376 9.26 19.00 21.33
N LEU A 377 8.91 17.72 21.44
CA LEU A 377 8.11 17.19 22.55
C LEU A 377 8.86 17.37 23.88
N LEU A 378 10.11 16.93 23.97
CA LEU A 378 10.93 17.06 25.18
C LEU A 378 11.14 18.51 25.62
N LEU A 379 11.47 19.40 24.66
CA LEU A 379 11.64 20.83 24.93
C LEU A 379 10.33 21.46 25.40
N SER A 380 9.20 21.13 24.76
CA SER A 380 7.90 21.66 25.18
C SER A 380 7.56 21.27 26.63
N GLN A 381 7.85 20.03 27.02
CA GLN A 381 7.65 19.58 28.41
C GLN A 381 8.60 20.28 29.37
N LYS A 382 9.89 20.39 29.03
CA LYS A 382 10.89 21.06 29.88
C LYS A 382 10.62 22.56 30.07
N ILE A 383 10.00 23.21 29.08
CA ILE A 383 9.58 24.62 29.19
C ILE A 383 8.35 24.78 30.10
N ILE A 384 7.50 23.75 30.20
CA ILE A 384 6.33 23.76 31.09
C ILE A 384 6.72 23.36 32.52
N ASP A 385 7.58 22.37 32.65
CA ASP A 385 8.08 21.82 33.91
C ASP A 385 9.61 21.93 33.94
N GLU A 386 10.10 22.97 34.63
CA GLU A 386 11.53 23.25 34.77
C GLU A 386 12.27 22.13 35.54
N ASN A 387 11.56 21.32 36.33
CA ASN A 387 12.14 20.17 37.04
C ASN A 387 12.30 18.92 36.16
N ASN A 388 11.85 18.98 34.90
CA ASN A 388 11.97 17.88 33.97
C ASN A 388 13.44 17.70 33.52
N ASN A 389 14.09 16.69 34.11
CA ASN A 389 15.51 16.38 33.91
C ASN A 389 15.79 15.52 32.66
N ASN A 390 14.83 15.39 31.73
CA ASN A 390 15.04 14.61 30.52
C ASN A 390 16.17 15.18 29.67
N VAL A 391 17.14 14.33 29.33
CA VAL A 391 18.30 14.70 28.52
C VAL A 391 17.88 14.88 27.06
N LEU A 392 18.29 16.00 26.47
CA LEU A 392 18.02 16.32 25.07
C LEU A 392 19.07 15.67 24.16
N ILE A 393 18.92 14.36 23.94
CA ILE A 393 19.84 13.60 23.08
C ILE A 393 19.48 13.85 21.61
N TYR A 394 20.46 14.04 20.73
CA TYR A 394 20.31 14.03 19.27
C TYR A 394 21.48 13.24 18.68
N LYS A 395 21.19 12.20 17.89
CA LYS A 395 22.21 11.27 17.35
C LYS A 395 23.26 10.83 18.38
N GLY A 396 22.80 10.47 19.58
CA GLY A 396 23.65 9.99 20.68
C GLY A 396 24.42 11.07 21.45
N THR A 397 24.21 12.36 21.14
CA THR A 397 24.89 13.48 21.80
C THR A 397 23.90 14.37 22.51
N ASP A 398 24.24 14.85 23.70
CA ASP A 398 23.44 15.83 24.44
C ASP A 398 23.58 17.23 23.80
N ILE A 399 22.50 17.75 23.22
CA ILE A 399 22.51 19.03 22.50
C ILE A 399 22.62 20.24 23.43
N THR A 400 22.36 20.09 24.73
CA THR A 400 22.58 21.17 25.70
C THR A 400 24.07 21.42 25.90
N LYS A 401 24.90 20.37 25.79
CA LYS A 401 26.36 20.45 25.92
C LYS A 401 27.04 20.77 24.59
N ASN A 402 26.48 20.29 23.49
CA ASN A 402 27.03 20.57 22.15
C ASN A 402 25.93 20.93 21.14
N PRO A 403 25.42 22.17 21.15
CA PRO A 403 24.36 22.60 20.23
C PRO A 403 24.77 22.57 18.76
N SER A 404 26.09 22.62 18.47
CA SER A 404 26.62 22.65 17.10
C SER A 404 26.31 21.39 16.31
N ILE A 405 26.00 20.27 16.97
CA ILE A 405 25.68 19.00 16.31
C ILE A 405 24.42 19.06 15.45
N LEU A 406 23.49 19.99 15.74
CA LEU A 406 22.31 20.21 14.91
C LEU A 406 22.68 20.70 13.50
N ASN A 407 23.87 21.29 13.33
CA ASN A 407 24.39 21.70 12.01
C ASN A 407 25.00 20.54 11.21
N ASN A 408 25.24 19.38 11.83
CA ASN A 408 25.88 18.23 11.16
C ASN A 408 24.95 17.52 10.17
N PHE A 409 23.63 17.73 10.28
CA PHE A 409 22.73 17.29 9.21
C PHE A 409 22.83 18.29 8.06
N LYS A 410 23.25 17.82 6.87
CA LYS A 410 23.21 18.63 5.65
C LYS A 410 21.81 19.24 5.55
N ARG A 411 21.72 20.57 5.59
CA ARG A 411 20.48 21.29 5.28
C ARG A 411 20.01 20.80 3.92
N ASN A 412 19.00 19.93 3.92
CA ASN A 412 18.37 19.51 2.70
C ASN A 412 17.26 20.51 2.42
N ASP A 413 17.55 21.48 1.55
CA ASP A 413 16.61 22.54 1.16
C ASP A 413 15.32 22.00 0.50
N GLN A 414 15.31 20.70 0.17
CA GLN A 414 14.13 19.98 -0.33
C GLN A 414 13.01 19.83 0.70
N TYR A 415 13.29 19.97 2.01
CA TYR A 415 12.29 19.74 3.06
C TYR A 415 12.21 20.92 4.07
N PRO A 416 11.38 21.95 3.79
CA PRO A 416 11.30 23.17 4.59
C PRO A 416 10.98 22.98 6.08
N ILE A 417 10.23 21.92 6.41
CA ILE A 417 9.81 21.65 7.79
C ILE A 417 10.98 21.30 8.72
N LEU A 418 12.03 20.62 8.22
CA LEU A 418 13.22 20.33 9.03
C LEU A 418 13.94 21.60 9.43
N LYS A 419 14.12 22.51 8.46
CA LYS A 419 14.75 23.80 8.71
C LYS A 419 13.98 24.58 9.78
N LYS A 420 12.65 24.64 9.66
CA LYS A 420 11.79 25.28 10.64
C LYS A 420 12.00 24.69 12.05
N TYR A 421 11.96 23.36 12.18
CA TYR A 421 12.16 22.72 13.48
C TYR A 421 13.57 22.92 14.03
N HIS A 422 14.61 22.79 13.20
CA HIS A 422 16.00 23.06 13.62
C HIS A 422 16.16 24.48 14.16
N ASP A 423 15.67 25.49 13.43
CA ASP A 423 15.81 26.90 13.81
C ASP A 423 15.03 27.18 15.12
N HIS A 424 13.84 26.59 15.28
CA HIS A 424 13.03 26.73 16.50
C HIS A 424 13.68 26.04 17.70
N ILE A 425 14.25 24.84 17.53
CA ILE A 425 14.98 24.12 18.58
C ILE A 425 16.21 24.93 19.03
N LEU A 426 17.01 25.44 18.10
CA LEU A 426 18.18 26.27 18.40
C LEU A 426 17.78 27.54 19.16
N THR A 427 16.67 28.15 18.77
CA THR A 427 16.14 29.34 19.45
C THR A 427 15.66 29.02 20.86
N ALA A 428 14.98 27.89 21.06
CA ALA A 428 14.50 27.45 22.37
C ALA A 428 15.65 27.12 23.33
N ILE A 429 16.70 26.43 22.85
CA ILE A 429 17.88 26.09 23.65
C ILE A 429 18.64 27.36 24.09
N ARG A 430 18.74 28.38 23.23
CA ARG A 430 19.43 29.64 23.56
C ARG A 430 18.69 30.52 24.58
N LYS A 431 17.39 30.29 24.77
CA LYS A 431 16.55 31.04 25.72
C LYS A 431 16.51 30.41 27.11
N GLN A 432 16.90 29.14 27.23
CA GLN A 432 17.22 28.46 28.50
C GLN A 432 18.65 28.81 28.90
#